data_AF-A0A0S8HY32-F1
#
_entry.id   AF-A0A0S8HY32-F1
#
_cell.length_a   1.000
_cell.length_b   1.000
_cell.length_c   1.000
_cell.angle_alpha   90.00
_cell.angle_beta   90.00
_cell.angle_gamma   90.00
#
_symmetry.space_group_name_H-M   'P 1'
#
loop_
_entity.id
_entity.type
_entity.pdbx_description
1 polymer ?
#
loop_
_entity_poly.entity_id
_entity_poly.type
_entity_poly.pdbx_seq_one_letter_code
_entity_poly.pdbx_strand_id
1 'polypeptide(L)'
;QIDPTVDRTLPTDQPLPVETIVDRTVDLISYAESERERLGLPPVDYEVGTEEVHGGLVNVDHFRTFLGRLRTSMKLKGLEDAWPCFVVAQVGTDLHTTSFDLEASQRLYEIVAPLGSLIKGHYTDWVENPADYPLSGMGGANVGPELTAEEFLALRDLSAEEQELLHTRSNLYPSNFTITLERAVVESERWMKWLQPGEEGLNFGELSTERREWLVQTGARYMWSSHEVLEARQRLYDNLSLVISDPHDFVVDRIVRVIDKYINAFHLSDSLARFED
;
A
#
# COMPACT_ATOMS: atom_id res chain seq x y z
N GLN A 1 3.86 8.77 -9.28
CA GLN A 1 3.04 9.52 -8.33
C GLN A 1 3.77 10.77 -7.88
N ILE A 2 3.10 11.91 -7.89
CA ILE A 2 3.57 13.20 -7.39
C ILE A 2 2.61 13.63 -6.29
N ASP A 3 3.09 13.60 -5.05
CA ASP A 3 2.37 14.04 -3.86
C ASP A 3 3.26 15.00 -3.05
N PRO A 4 3.09 16.32 -3.22
CA PRO A 4 3.86 17.32 -2.48
C PRO A 4 3.11 17.87 -1.25
N THR A 5 2.16 17.12 -0.69
CA THR A 5 1.31 17.59 0.43
C THR A 5 2.00 17.64 1.79
N VAL A 6 3.11 16.92 1.95
CA VAL A 6 3.89 16.90 3.20
C VAL A 6 4.95 18.01 3.20
N ASP A 7 4.94 18.84 4.24
CA ASP A 7 6.00 19.82 4.53
C ASP A 7 6.53 19.65 5.96
N ARG A 8 7.76 19.15 6.08
CA ARG A 8 8.40 18.88 7.39
C ARG A 8 8.78 20.14 8.17
N THR A 9 8.67 21.32 7.56
CA THR A 9 8.91 22.61 8.23
C THR A 9 7.65 23.15 8.91
N LEU A 10 6.48 22.59 8.60
CA LEU A 10 5.21 22.92 9.24
C LEU A 10 4.89 21.95 10.39
N PRO A 11 4.07 22.39 11.36
CA PRO A 11 3.44 21.50 12.32
C PRO A 11 2.63 20.38 11.63
N THR A 12 2.59 19.20 12.23
CA THR A 12 1.91 18.02 11.67
C THR A 12 0.41 18.24 11.42
N ASP A 13 -0.22 19.13 12.18
CA ASP A 13 -1.65 19.47 12.11
C ASP A 13 -1.97 20.62 11.14
N GLN A 14 -0.95 21.18 10.46
CA GLN A 14 -1.15 22.28 9.53
C GLN A 14 -1.12 21.80 8.07
N PRO A 15 -2.27 21.70 7.38
CA PRO A 15 -2.30 21.32 5.97
C PRO A 15 -1.72 22.44 5.10
N LEU A 16 -1.10 22.05 3.98
CA LEU A 16 -0.63 23.00 2.97
C LEU A 16 -1.80 23.65 2.23
N PRO A 17 -1.70 24.94 1.87
CA PRO A 17 -2.65 25.56 0.96
C PRO A 17 -2.68 24.85 -0.39
N VAL A 18 -3.87 24.71 -0.99
CA VAL A 18 -4.06 24.04 -2.28
C VAL A 18 -3.20 24.65 -3.40
N GLU A 19 -2.99 25.97 -3.35
CA GLU A 19 -2.12 26.69 -4.29
C GLU A 19 -0.68 26.19 -4.21
N THR A 20 -0.16 25.99 -3.00
CA THR A 20 1.20 25.48 -2.79
C THR A 20 1.33 24.04 -3.30
N ILE A 21 0.32 23.21 -3.07
CA ILE A 21 0.29 21.81 -3.56
C ILE A 21 0.30 21.80 -5.09
N VAL A 22 -0.54 22.63 -5.73
CA VAL A 22 -0.59 22.74 -7.20
C VAL A 22 0.73 23.24 -7.77
N ASP A 23 1.31 24.30 -7.22
CA ASP A 23 2.57 24.86 -7.70
C ASP A 23 3.69 23.82 -7.63
N ARG A 24 3.83 23.13 -6.49
CA ARG A 24 4.81 22.05 -6.33
C ARG A 24 4.56 20.88 -7.27
N THR A 25 3.29 20.51 -7.49
CA THR A 25 2.92 19.42 -8.40
C THR A 25 3.37 19.76 -9.82
N VAL A 26 3.04 20.96 -10.30
CA VAL A 26 3.38 21.42 -11.64
C VAL A 26 4.89 21.59 -11.81
N ASP A 27 5.60 22.10 -10.80
CA ASP A 27 7.06 22.20 -10.85
C ASP A 27 7.74 20.83 -10.95
N LEU A 28 7.22 19.81 -10.24
CA LEU A 28 7.73 18.44 -10.32
C LEU A 28 7.44 17.79 -11.68
N ILE A 29 6.23 17.95 -12.23
CA ILE A 29 5.90 17.48 -13.59
C ILE A 29 6.79 18.20 -14.61
N SER A 30 6.93 19.53 -14.50
CA SER A 30 7.78 20.33 -15.38
C SER A 30 9.22 19.82 -15.39
N TYR A 31 9.77 19.51 -14.22
CA TYR A 31 11.12 18.96 -14.10
C TYR A 31 11.21 17.57 -14.73
N ALA A 32 10.26 16.68 -14.43
CA ALA A 32 10.21 15.33 -14.98
C ALA A 32 10.12 15.33 -16.51
N GLU A 33 9.25 16.17 -17.09
CA GLU A 33 9.13 16.31 -18.55
C GLU A 33 10.40 16.89 -19.18
N SER A 34 11.04 17.88 -18.55
CA SER A 34 12.32 18.41 -19.03
C SER A 34 13.41 17.34 -19.08
N GLU A 35 13.48 16.48 -18.04
CA GLU A 35 14.43 15.37 -18.00
C GLU A 35 14.06 14.25 -18.98
N ARG A 36 12.76 13.95 -19.15
CA ARG A 36 12.26 13.00 -20.15
C ARG A 36 12.71 13.40 -21.55
N GLU A 37 12.51 14.66 -21.93
CA GLU A 37 12.94 15.20 -23.22
C GLU A 37 14.45 15.19 -23.36
N ARG A 38 15.19 15.66 -22.34
CA ARG A 38 16.66 15.70 -22.34
C ARG A 38 17.27 14.32 -22.54
N LEU A 39 16.65 13.28 -21.98
CA LEU A 39 17.10 11.90 -22.07
C LEU A 39 16.53 11.15 -23.28
N GLY A 40 15.61 11.74 -24.04
CA GLY A 40 14.95 11.10 -25.18
C GLY A 40 14.07 9.92 -24.78
N LEU A 41 13.43 10.01 -23.61
CA LEU A 41 12.56 8.95 -23.06
C LEU A 41 11.13 9.04 -23.63
N PRO A 42 10.42 7.90 -23.72
CA PRO A 42 9.01 7.88 -24.11
C PRO A 42 8.13 8.64 -23.11
N PRO A 43 6.90 9.04 -23.50
CA PRO A 43 5.92 9.63 -22.60
C PRO A 43 5.74 8.83 -21.32
N VAL A 44 5.44 9.52 -20.22
CA VAL A 44 5.20 8.92 -18.91
C VAL A 44 3.85 9.35 -18.37
N ASP A 45 3.20 8.43 -17.65
CA ASP A 45 1.94 8.68 -16.99
C ASP A 45 2.14 9.24 -15.58
N TYR A 46 1.33 10.23 -15.23
CA TYR A 46 1.35 10.86 -13.92
C TYR A 46 0.13 10.47 -13.08
N GLU A 47 0.39 10.37 -11.79
CA GLU A 47 -0.61 10.25 -10.74
C GLU A 47 -0.40 11.42 -9.78
N VAL A 48 -1.46 12.16 -9.48
CA VAL A 48 -1.41 13.34 -8.61
C VAL A 48 -2.50 13.30 -7.56
N GLY A 49 -2.39 14.17 -6.56
CA GLY A 49 -3.34 14.25 -5.45
C GLY A 49 -2.91 13.35 -4.29
N THR A 50 -3.72 13.41 -3.24
CA THR A 50 -3.51 12.64 -2.00
C THR A 50 -4.87 12.31 -1.42
N GLU A 51 -4.93 11.21 -0.70
CA GLU A 51 -6.02 10.88 0.18
C GLU A 51 -5.86 11.67 1.49
N GLU A 52 -6.83 12.54 1.82
CA GLU A 52 -6.82 13.20 3.13
C GLU A 52 -7.04 12.12 4.20
N VAL A 53 -5.94 11.70 4.85
CA VAL A 53 -5.89 10.62 5.87
C VAL A 53 -6.54 10.98 7.22
N HIS A 54 -7.07 12.20 7.35
CA HIS A 54 -7.71 12.66 8.58
C HIS A 54 -9.23 12.51 8.44
N GLY A 55 -9.69 11.26 8.50
CA GLY A 55 -11.09 10.80 8.56
C GLY A 55 -12.19 11.84 8.28
N GLY A 56 -12.86 11.71 7.14
CA GLY A 56 -13.96 12.60 6.77
C GLY A 56 -14.63 12.19 5.46
N LEU A 57 -15.83 12.74 5.24
CA LEU A 57 -16.55 12.61 3.97
C LEU A 57 -15.72 13.21 2.83
N VAL A 58 -15.82 12.61 1.64
CA VAL A 58 -15.19 13.10 0.42
C VAL A 58 -15.53 14.59 0.18
N ASN A 59 -14.53 15.48 0.26
CA ASN A 59 -14.71 16.90 0.01
C ASN A 59 -14.58 17.20 -1.50
N VAL A 60 -15.70 17.03 -2.20
CA VAL A 60 -15.80 17.23 -3.65
C VAL A 60 -15.45 18.66 -4.07
N ASP A 61 -15.70 19.67 -3.24
CA ASP A 61 -15.41 21.07 -3.58
C ASP A 61 -13.91 21.38 -3.52
N HIS A 62 -13.20 20.83 -2.52
CA HIS A 62 -11.73 20.88 -2.49
C HIS A 62 -11.14 20.16 -3.69
N PHE A 63 -11.67 18.97 -4.03
CA PHE A 63 -11.24 18.21 -5.19
C PHE A 63 -11.39 18.99 -6.51
N ARG A 64 -12.56 19.62 -6.73
CA ARG A 64 -12.80 20.50 -7.89
C ARG A 64 -11.86 21.70 -7.92
N THR A 65 -11.61 22.31 -6.76
CA THR A 65 -10.71 23.46 -6.63
C THR A 65 -9.28 23.08 -7.02
N PHE A 66 -8.78 21.95 -6.50
CA PHE A 66 -7.48 21.39 -6.85
C PHE A 66 -7.36 21.15 -8.36
N LEU A 67 -8.31 20.42 -8.97
CA LEU A 67 -8.28 20.11 -10.39
C LEU A 67 -8.36 21.35 -11.29
N GLY A 68 -9.23 22.31 -10.96
CA GLY A 68 -9.37 23.54 -11.72
C GLY A 68 -8.08 24.38 -11.71
N ARG A 69 -7.43 24.46 -10.55
CA ARG A 69 -6.13 25.13 -10.40
C ARG A 69 -5.01 24.38 -11.12
N LEU A 70 -4.92 23.06 -10.95
CA LEU A 70 -3.93 22.23 -11.62
C LEU A 70 -4.01 22.38 -13.14
N ARG A 71 -5.20 22.26 -13.72
CA ARG A 71 -5.43 22.45 -15.16
C ARG A 71 -4.98 23.82 -15.64
N THR A 72 -5.30 24.87 -14.89
CA THR A 72 -4.89 26.24 -15.22
C THR A 72 -3.38 26.38 -15.20
N SER A 73 -2.72 25.89 -14.15
CA SER A 73 -1.27 25.99 -13.99
C SER A 73 -0.50 25.14 -15.01
N MET A 74 -0.94 23.91 -15.31
CA MET A 74 -0.34 23.08 -16.35
C MET A 74 -0.45 23.73 -17.73
N LYS A 75 -1.61 24.31 -18.07
CA LYS A 75 -1.78 25.06 -19.31
C LYS A 75 -0.85 26.27 -19.41
N LEU A 76 -0.70 27.04 -18.33
CA LEU A 76 0.22 28.18 -18.30
C LEU A 76 1.70 27.78 -18.51
N LYS A 77 2.06 26.55 -18.16
CA LYS A 77 3.40 25.97 -18.36
C LYS A 77 3.55 25.19 -19.68
N GLY A 78 2.49 25.07 -20.47
CA GLY A 78 2.51 24.28 -21.70
C GLY A 78 2.62 22.77 -21.48
N LEU A 79 2.15 22.27 -20.32
CA LEU A 79 2.24 20.86 -19.92
C LEU A 79 0.91 20.10 -20.15
N GLU A 80 0.09 20.54 -21.10
CA GLU A 80 -1.23 19.92 -21.35
C GLU A 80 -1.10 18.45 -21.80
N ASP A 81 -0.02 18.10 -22.52
CA ASP A 81 0.26 16.73 -22.98
C ASP A 81 0.73 15.79 -21.86
N ALA A 82 1.12 16.34 -20.70
CA ALA A 82 1.55 15.61 -19.52
C ALA A 82 0.44 15.51 -18.45
N TRP A 83 -0.83 15.68 -18.86
CA TRP A 83 -1.97 15.63 -17.96
C TRP A 83 -2.03 14.29 -17.18
N PRO A 84 -2.27 14.28 -15.86
CA PRO A 84 -2.26 13.05 -15.08
C PRO A 84 -3.35 12.06 -15.51
N CYS A 85 -2.98 10.78 -15.68
CA CYS A 85 -3.94 9.72 -15.98
C CYS A 85 -4.71 9.29 -14.71
N PHE A 86 -4.11 9.43 -13.54
CA PHE A 86 -4.75 9.14 -12.26
C PHE A 86 -4.79 10.35 -11.34
N VAL A 87 -5.92 10.50 -10.65
CA VAL A 87 -6.09 11.45 -9.55
C VAL A 87 -6.46 10.67 -8.29
N VAL A 88 -5.65 10.80 -7.26
CA VAL A 88 -5.89 10.20 -5.95
C VAL A 88 -6.91 11.06 -5.19
N ALA A 89 -7.89 10.41 -4.59
CA ALA A 89 -8.90 11.03 -3.74
C ALA A 89 -9.29 10.08 -2.60
N GLN A 90 -9.88 10.64 -1.54
CA GLN A 90 -10.56 9.85 -0.51
C GLN A 90 -11.81 9.19 -1.13
N VAL A 91 -11.94 7.87 -0.97
CA VAL A 91 -13.00 7.03 -1.56
C VAL A 91 -13.79 6.24 -0.51
N GLY A 92 -13.66 6.61 0.76
CA GLY A 92 -14.34 5.99 1.90
C GLY A 92 -13.44 5.06 2.71
N THR A 93 -12.32 4.61 2.14
CA THR A 93 -11.35 3.73 2.82
C THR A 93 -10.17 4.51 3.42
N ASP A 94 -9.79 4.13 4.63
CA ASP A 94 -8.59 4.64 5.31
C ASP A 94 -7.98 3.56 6.23
N LEU A 95 -7.00 3.92 7.06
CA LEU A 95 -6.35 2.98 7.99
C LEU A 95 -7.30 2.31 9.00
N HIS A 96 -8.48 2.88 9.22
CA HIS A 96 -9.46 2.43 10.21
C HIS A 96 -10.82 2.08 9.58
N THR A 97 -11.03 2.42 8.31
CA THR A 97 -12.29 2.24 7.59
C THR A 97 -12.06 1.35 6.36
N THR A 98 -12.69 0.18 6.35
CA THR A 98 -12.61 -0.82 5.28
C THR A 98 -13.84 -0.83 4.37
N SER A 99 -14.71 0.18 4.46
CA SER A 99 -15.90 0.29 3.62
C SER A 99 -15.67 1.31 2.51
N PHE A 100 -15.82 0.88 1.27
CA PHE A 100 -15.69 1.74 0.10
C PHE A 100 -16.99 2.49 -0.19
N ASP A 101 -16.91 3.80 -0.44
CA ASP A 101 -18.05 4.66 -0.77
C ASP A 101 -18.26 4.71 -2.29
N LEU A 102 -19.16 3.86 -2.77
CA LEU A 102 -19.53 3.77 -4.18
C LEU A 102 -20.06 5.11 -4.74
N GLU A 103 -20.95 5.78 -4.02
CA GLU A 103 -21.64 6.99 -4.50
C GLU A 103 -20.68 8.19 -4.54
N ALA A 104 -19.82 8.35 -3.53
CA ALA A 104 -18.77 9.36 -3.56
C ALA A 104 -17.79 9.11 -4.70
N SER A 105 -17.37 7.86 -4.92
CA SER A 105 -16.43 7.50 -5.98
C SER A 105 -17.00 7.74 -7.38
N GLN A 106 -18.30 7.46 -7.60
CA GLN A 106 -18.99 7.81 -8.85
C GLN A 106 -18.97 9.31 -9.12
N ARG A 107 -19.27 10.13 -8.11
CA ARG A 107 -19.23 11.60 -8.23
C ARG A 107 -17.83 12.12 -8.53
N LEU A 108 -16.78 11.51 -7.97
CA LEU A 108 -15.39 11.85 -8.28
C LEU A 108 -15.03 11.47 -9.72
N TYR A 109 -15.41 10.28 -10.16
CA TYR A 109 -15.19 9.81 -11.53
C TYR A 109 -15.84 10.72 -12.57
N GLU A 110 -17.09 11.14 -12.35
CA GLU A 110 -17.80 12.09 -13.23
C GLU A 110 -17.05 13.41 -13.44
N ILE A 111 -16.24 13.84 -12.47
CA ILE A 111 -15.44 15.07 -12.54
C ILE A 111 -14.18 14.87 -13.39
N VAL A 112 -13.51 13.72 -13.26
CA VAL A 112 -12.20 13.47 -13.91
C VAL A 112 -12.31 12.84 -15.29
N ALA A 113 -13.36 12.06 -15.56
CA ALA A 113 -13.53 11.36 -16.83
C ALA A 113 -13.51 12.28 -18.06
N PRO A 114 -14.18 13.47 -18.05
CA PRO A 114 -14.09 14.41 -19.17
C PRO A 114 -12.70 15.03 -19.37
N LEU A 115 -11.80 14.90 -18.38
CA LEU A 115 -10.42 15.36 -18.44
C LEU A 115 -9.46 14.26 -18.94
N GLY A 116 -9.97 13.05 -19.20
CA GLY A 116 -9.15 11.90 -19.60
C GLY A 116 -8.43 11.20 -18.45
N SER A 117 -8.79 11.49 -17.19
CA SER A 117 -8.22 10.83 -16.01
C SER A 117 -9.21 9.89 -15.35
N LEU A 118 -8.68 8.99 -14.53
CA LEU A 118 -9.42 8.07 -13.67
C LEU A 118 -9.11 8.36 -12.19
N ILE A 119 -9.98 7.91 -11.29
CA ILE A 119 -9.73 7.98 -9.85
C ILE A 119 -8.94 6.76 -9.41
N LYS A 120 -7.97 6.98 -8.51
CA LYS A 120 -7.22 5.91 -7.86
C LYS A 120 -7.42 5.96 -6.34
N GLY A 121 -7.76 4.81 -5.76
CA GLY A 121 -7.97 4.66 -4.32
C GLY A 121 -6.73 4.10 -3.63
N HIS A 122 -6.43 4.64 -2.46
CA HIS A 122 -5.48 4.03 -1.52
C HIS A 122 -6.25 3.28 -0.41
N TYR A 123 -5.53 2.53 0.41
CA TYR A 123 -6.10 1.78 1.54
C TYR A 123 -7.18 0.78 1.12
N THR A 124 -6.96 0.04 0.03
CA THR A 124 -7.91 -0.99 -0.42
C THR A 124 -7.72 -2.33 0.30
N ASP A 125 -6.68 -2.42 1.12
CA ASP A 125 -6.43 -3.56 2.02
C ASP A 125 -7.65 -3.87 2.90
N TRP A 126 -8.05 -5.15 2.95
CA TRP A 126 -9.18 -5.66 3.71
C TRP A 126 -10.55 -5.03 3.41
N VAL A 127 -10.71 -4.34 2.28
CA VAL A 127 -12.00 -3.73 1.94
C VAL A 127 -13.13 -4.77 1.91
N GLU A 128 -14.29 -4.38 2.45
CA GLU A 128 -15.46 -5.24 2.64
C GLU A 128 -16.26 -5.45 1.34
N ASN A 129 -16.32 -4.42 0.51
CA ASN A 129 -17.10 -4.36 -0.73
C ASN A 129 -16.22 -4.08 -1.98
N PRO A 130 -15.18 -4.88 -2.27
CA PRO A 130 -14.27 -4.63 -3.39
C PRO A 130 -14.97 -4.65 -4.76
N ALA A 131 -16.10 -5.35 -4.89
CA ALA A 131 -16.87 -5.43 -6.12
C ALA A 131 -17.50 -4.07 -6.55
N ASP A 132 -17.55 -3.09 -5.66
CA ASP A 132 -18.09 -1.76 -5.94
C ASP A 132 -17.09 -0.84 -6.67
N TYR A 133 -15.79 -1.15 -6.63
CA TYR A 133 -14.76 -0.37 -7.35
C TYR A 133 -15.04 -0.28 -8.86
N PRO A 134 -15.23 -1.39 -9.61
CA PRO A 134 -15.54 -1.29 -11.04
C PRO A 134 -16.89 -0.62 -11.32
N LEU A 135 -17.86 -0.67 -10.38
CA LEU A 135 -19.17 -0.03 -10.53
C LEU A 135 -19.12 1.50 -10.40
N SER A 136 -18.05 2.06 -9.83
CA SER A 136 -17.88 3.51 -9.67
C SER A 136 -17.11 4.19 -10.79
N GLY A 137 -16.45 3.42 -11.67
CA GLY A 137 -15.53 3.97 -12.67
C GLY A 137 -14.13 4.24 -12.12
N MET A 138 -13.78 3.69 -10.95
CA MET A 138 -12.41 3.72 -10.43
C MET A 138 -11.44 3.10 -11.44
N GLY A 139 -10.29 3.73 -11.63
CA GLY A 139 -9.25 3.24 -12.54
C GLY A 139 -8.13 2.48 -11.86
N GLY A 140 -8.02 2.56 -10.54
CA GLY A 140 -6.99 1.84 -9.80
C GLY A 140 -7.24 1.79 -8.29
N ALA A 141 -6.62 0.80 -7.65
CA ALA A 141 -6.67 0.56 -6.23
C ALA A 141 -5.31 0.04 -5.75
N ASN A 142 -4.81 0.54 -4.62
CA ASN A 142 -3.58 0.04 -4.00
C ASN A 142 -3.90 -0.97 -2.89
N VAL A 143 -3.29 -2.15 -2.99
CA VAL A 143 -3.28 -3.20 -1.95
C VAL A 143 -1.82 -3.54 -1.67
N GLY A 144 -1.43 -3.63 -0.40
CA GLY A 144 -0.04 -3.90 -0.01
C GLY A 144 0.08 -4.51 1.39
N PRO A 145 -0.24 -3.75 2.46
CA PRO A 145 -0.29 -4.27 3.83
C PRO A 145 -0.96 -5.64 3.98
N GLU A 146 -2.11 -5.88 3.35
CA GLU A 146 -2.83 -7.15 3.42
C GLU A 146 -2.00 -8.32 2.84
N LEU A 147 -1.30 -8.09 1.73
CA LEU A 147 -0.43 -9.11 1.12
C LEU A 147 0.73 -9.46 2.05
N THR A 148 1.34 -8.46 2.67
CA THR A 148 2.46 -8.67 3.61
C THR A 148 2.01 -9.29 4.94
N ALA A 149 0.80 -8.98 5.38
CA ALA A 149 0.18 -9.61 6.53
C ALA A 149 -0.10 -11.09 6.27
N GLU A 150 -0.53 -11.42 5.05
CA GLU A 150 -0.75 -12.81 4.65
C GLU A 150 0.55 -13.62 4.57
N GLU A 151 1.63 -13.02 4.05
CA GLU A 151 2.99 -13.62 4.09
C GLU A 151 3.40 -13.93 5.54
N PHE A 152 3.20 -12.99 6.46
CA PHE A 152 3.48 -13.18 7.88
C PHE A 152 2.67 -14.33 8.49
N LEU A 153 1.36 -14.38 8.22
CA LEU A 153 0.47 -15.41 8.75
C LEU A 153 0.86 -16.80 8.21
N ALA A 154 1.14 -16.91 6.92
CA ALA A 154 1.58 -18.17 6.31
C ALA A 154 2.90 -18.68 6.91
N LEU A 155 3.88 -17.80 7.13
CA LEU A 155 5.14 -18.16 7.76
C LEU A 155 4.99 -18.52 9.25
N ARG A 156 4.04 -17.89 9.95
CA ARG A 156 3.69 -18.27 11.32
C ARG A 156 3.07 -19.66 11.37
N ASP A 157 2.17 -19.98 10.44
CA ASP A 157 1.56 -21.31 10.32
C ASP A 157 2.66 -22.37 10.07
N LEU A 158 3.58 -22.11 9.13
CA LEU A 158 4.74 -22.98 8.90
C LEU A 158 5.64 -23.12 10.13
N SER A 159 5.85 -22.04 10.88
CA SER A 159 6.63 -22.09 12.13
C SER A 159 5.97 -22.97 13.19
N ALA A 160 4.63 -23.01 13.25
CA ALA A 160 3.90 -23.92 14.12
C ALA A 160 4.07 -25.38 13.69
N GLU A 161 3.97 -25.67 12.38
CA GLU A 161 4.22 -27.00 11.83
C GLU A 161 5.66 -27.48 12.10
N GLU A 162 6.64 -26.57 12.05
CA GLU A 162 8.02 -26.90 12.41
C GLU A 162 8.12 -27.35 13.88
N GLN A 163 7.42 -26.68 14.80
CA GLN A 163 7.45 -27.08 16.21
C GLN A 163 6.93 -28.51 16.38
N GLU A 164 5.83 -28.89 15.73
CA GLU A 164 5.31 -30.26 15.75
C GLU A 164 6.33 -31.27 15.18
N LEU A 165 7.02 -30.90 14.09
CA LEU A 165 8.05 -31.74 13.49
C LEU A 165 9.25 -31.94 14.45
N LEU A 166 9.68 -30.90 15.16
CA LEU A 166 10.79 -30.96 16.12
C LEU A 166 10.47 -31.87 17.31
N HIS A 167 9.20 -31.95 17.74
CA HIS A 167 8.79 -32.90 18.80
C HIS A 167 8.94 -34.37 18.36
N THR A 168 8.81 -34.65 17.07
CA THR A 168 8.88 -36.02 16.53
C THR A 168 10.24 -36.38 15.95
N ARG A 169 11.13 -35.39 15.72
CA ARG A 169 12.46 -35.58 15.12
C ARG A 169 13.56 -34.87 15.91
N SER A 170 14.26 -35.63 16.75
CA SER A 170 15.30 -35.12 17.65
C SER A 170 16.61 -34.67 16.98
N ASN A 171 16.78 -34.90 15.67
CA ASN A 171 17.98 -34.55 14.90
C ASN A 171 17.85 -33.23 14.12
N LEU A 172 16.73 -32.53 14.25
CA LEU A 172 16.49 -31.24 13.60
C LEU A 172 16.79 -30.09 14.56
N TYR A 173 17.29 -28.99 13.99
CA TYR A 173 17.55 -27.75 14.72
C TYR A 173 16.47 -26.72 14.36
N PRO A 174 15.86 -26.03 15.34
CA PRO A 174 14.79 -25.07 15.07
C PRO A 174 15.27 -23.91 14.18
N SER A 175 14.41 -23.45 13.27
CA SER A 175 14.61 -22.21 12.53
C SER A 175 14.70 -20.99 13.44
N ASN A 176 13.89 -21.00 14.51
CA ASN A 176 13.60 -19.82 15.34
C ASN A 176 13.08 -18.63 14.52
N PHE A 177 12.36 -18.88 13.42
CA PHE A 177 11.89 -17.84 12.50
C PHE A 177 11.08 -16.75 13.21
N THR A 178 10.01 -17.10 13.93
CA THR A 178 9.14 -16.14 14.61
C THR A 178 9.90 -15.22 15.56
N ILE A 179 10.80 -15.78 16.38
CA ILE A 179 11.60 -15.01 17.35
C ILE A 179 12.62 -14.11 16.63
N THR A 180 13.23 -14.63 15.56
CA THR A 180 14.20 -13.87 14.76
C THR A 180 13.54 -12.68 14.08
N LEU A 181 12.33 -12.88 13.52
CA LEU A 181 11.55 -11.83 12.91
C LEU A 181 11.08 -10.78 13.94
N GLU A 182 10.54 -11.21 15.08
CA GLU A 182 10.15 -10.30 16.16
C GLU A 182 11.32 -9.42 16.58
N ARG A 183 12.50 -10.02 16.81
CA ARG A 183 13.71 -9.28 17.16
C ARG A 183 14.08 -8.25 16.08
N ALA A 184 14.10 -8.65 14.81
CA ALA A 184 14.40 -7.74 13.70
C ALA A 184 13.41 -6.56 13.65
N VAL A 185 12.11 -6.82 13.83
CA VAL A 185 11.10 -5.76 13.90
C VAL A 185 11.37 -4.81 15.06
N VAL A 186 11.63 -5.35 16.26
CA VAL A 186 11.88 -4.54 17.47
C VAL A 186 13.12 -3.67 17.29
N GLU A 187 14.22 -4.25 16.81
CA GLU A 187 15.51 -3.56 16.56
C GLU A 187 15.41 -2.50 15.46
N SER A 188 14.43 -2.60 14.55
CA SER A 188 14.22 -1.60 13.50
C SER A 188 13.70 -0.25 14.02
N GLU A 189 13.12 -0.23 15.23
CA GLU A 189 12.43 0.91 15.85
C GLU A 189 11.24 1.48 15.02
N ARG A 190 10.99 0.98 13.80
CA ARG A 190 9.93 1.45 12.90
C ARG A 190 8.53 1.21 13.45
N TRP A 191 8.38 0.26 14.37
CA TRP A 191 7.12 -0.05 15.03
C TRP A 191 6.66 1.09 15.97
N MET A 192 7.59 1.91 16.49
CA MET A 192 7.30 2.95 17.48
C MET A 192 6.34 4.02 16.96
N LYS A 193 6.36 4.32 15.65
CA LYS A 193 5.43 5.29 15.05
C LYS A 193 3.97 4.85 15.06
N TRP A 194 3.71 3.57 15.33
CA TRP A 194 2.38 2.98 15.41
C TRP A 194 1.91 2.79 16.86
N LEU A 195 2.66 3.32 17.83
CA LEU A 195 2.22 3.39 19.21
C LEU A 195 1.03 4.33 19.33
N GLN A 196 0.05 3.90 20.09
CA GLN A 196 -1.09 4.74 20.46
C GLN A 196 -0.67 5.75 21.54
N PRO A 197 -1.42 6.84 21.76
CA PRO A 197 -1.06 7.84 22.76
C PRO A 197 -0.85 7.30 24.19
N GLY A 198 -1.50 6.19 24.55
CA GLY A 198 -1.31 5.51 25.84
C GLY A 198 -0.12 4.53 25.89
N GLU A 199 0.50 4.27 24.74
CA GLU A 199 1.63 3.34 24.58
C GLU A 199 2.97 4.10 24.41
N GLU A 200 2.93 5.42 24.24
CA GLU A 200 4.14 6.24 24.07
C GLU A 200 5.10 6.10 25.26
N GLY A 201 6.35 5.79 24.96
CA GLY A 201 7.40 5.58 25.96
C GLY A 201 7.46 4.18 26.58
N LEU A 202 6.50 3.30 26.26
CA LEU A 202 6.59 1.88 26.61
C LEU A 202 7.63 1.16 25.73
N ASN A 203 8.40 0.26 26.34
CA ASN A 203 9.22 -0.69 25.60
C ASN A 203 8.32 -1.77 24.99
N PHE A 204 8.80 -2.42 23.92
CA PHE A 204 8.04 -3.44 23.22
C PHE A 204 7.49 -4.54 24.14
N GLY A 205 8.31 -5.02 25.08
CA GLY A 205 7.93 -6.07 26.04
C GLY A 205 6.89 -5.66 27.09
N GLU A 206 6.61 -4.36 27.24
CA GLU A 206 5.60 -3.83 28.17
C GLU A 206 4.20 -3.77 27.54
N LEU A 207 4.11 -3.98 26.21
CA LEU A 207 2.85 -4.01 25.48
C LEU A 207 2.12 -5.34 25.67
N SER A 208 0.79 -5.32 25.50
CA SER A 208 -0.01 -6.54 25.49
C SER A 208 0.45 -7.48 24.37
N THR A 209 0.24 -8.79 24.55
CA THR A 209 0.58 -9.78 23.52
C THR A 209 -0.07 -9.47 22.18
N GLU A 210 -1.36 -9.11 22.17
CA GLU A 210 -2.09 -8.73 20.97
C GLU A 210 -1.46 -7.51 20.26
N ARG A 211 -1.04 -6.49 21.03
CA ARG A 211 -0.37 -5.32 20.45
C ARG A 211 1.01 -5.65 19.91
N ARG A 212 1.79 -6.47 20.62
CA ARG A 212 3.08 -6.96 20.11
C ARG A 212 2.90 -7.72 18.80
N GLU A 213 1.96 -8.66 18.74
CA GLU A 213 1.67 -9.43 17.52
C GLU A 213 1.29 -8.52 16.34
N TRP A 214 0.38 -7.57 16.56
CA TRP A 214 -0.01 -6.61 15.54
C TRP A 214 1.17 -5.75 15.04
N LEU A 215 2.05 -5.32 15.95
CA LEU A 215 3.24 -4.54 15.63
C LEU A 215 4.28 -5.37 14.87
N VAL A 216 4.48 -6.65 15.23
CA VAL A 216 5.35 -7.56 14.47
C VAL A 216 4.77 -7.76 13.07
N GLN A 217 3.50 -8.11 12.94
CA GLN A 217 2.85 -8.33 11.65
C GLN A 217 2.97 -7.09 10.74
N THR A 218 2.68 -5.91 11.28
CA THR A 218 2.77 -4.64 10.54
C THR A 218 4.23 -4.27 10.25
N GLY A 219 5.15 -4.55 11.17
CA GLY A 219 6.58 -4.24 11.02
C GLY A 219 7.33 -5.19 10.09
N ALA A 220 6.84 -6.43 9.92
CA ALA A 220 7.55 -7.50 9.24
C ALA A 220 7.89 -7.18 7.78
N ARG A 221 7.01 -6.43 7.08
CA ARG A 221 7.23 -5.99 5.70
C ARG A 221 8.51 -5.19 5.47
N TYR A 222 9.07 -4.58 6.52
CA TYR A 222 10.33 -3.86 6.41
C TYR A 222 11.54 -4.77 6.60
N MET A 223 11.35 -5.96 7.16
CA MET A 223 12.40 -6.87 7.66
C MET A 223 12.59 -8.13 6.81
N TRP A 224 11.74 -8.37 5.81
CA TRP A 224 11.83 -9.56 4.94
C TRP A 224 13.16 -9.74 4.23
N SER A 225 13.88 -8.65 3.95
CA SER A 225 15.19 -8.67 3.30
C SER A 225 16.36 -8.65 4.28
N SER A 226 16.12 -8.66 5.60
CA SER A 226 17.21 -8.73 6.57
C SER A 226 17.89 -10.10 6.53
N HIS A 227 19.20 -10.11 6.73
CA HIS A 227 20.00 -11.32 6.56
C HIS A 227 19.58 -12.42 7.53
N GLU A 228 19.42 -12.10 8.82
CA GLU A 228 19.00 -13.06 9.83
C GLU A 228 17.59 -13.62 9.60
N VAL A 229 16.66 -12.80 9.08
CA VAL A 229 15.29 -13.24 8.76
C VAL A 229 15.29 -14.19 7.56
N LEU A 230 16.09 -13.89 6.52
CA LEU A 230 16.26 -14.77 5.36
C LEU A 230 16.89 -16.12 5.76
N GLU A 231 17.93 -16.12 6.60
CA GLU A 231 18.57 -17.36 7.07
C GLU A 231 17.61 -18.20 7.92
N ALA A 232 16.85 -17.58 8.82
CA ALA A 232 15.86 -18.29 9.62
C ALA A 232 14.74 -18.84 8.74
N ARG A 233 14.26 -18.08 7.74
CA ARG A 233 13.25 -18.54 6.78
C ARG A 233 13.75 -19.72 5.95
N GLN A 234 15.00 -19.68 5.48
CA GLN A 234 15.58 -20.80 4.74
C GLN A 234 15.65 -22.06 5.61
N ARG A 235 16.09 -21.94 6.87
CA ARG A 235 16.11 -23.09 7.80
C ARG A 235 14.71 -23.65 8.07
N LEU A 236 13.71 -22.78 8.19
CA LEU A 236 12.30 -23.18 8.34
C LEU A 236 11.86 -24.03 7.14
N TYR A 237 12.14 -23.56 5.92
CA TYR A 237 11.82 -24.29 4.70
C TYR A 237 12.59 -25.61 4.58
N ASP A 238 13.89 -25.62 4.89
CA ASP A 238 14.72 -26.84 4.86
C ASP A 238 14.15 -27.91 5.81
N ASN A 239 13.78 -27.52 7.03
CA ASN A 239 13.19 -28.44 8.01
C ASN A 239 11.84 -29.00 7.51
N LEU A 240 10.97 -28.15 6.96
CA LEU A 240 9.64 -28.54 6.51
C LEU A 240 9.62 -29.30 5.19
N SER A 241 10.66 -29.16 4.35
CA SER A 241 10.81 -29.92 3.09
C SER A 241 10.76 -31.44 3.27
N LEU A 242 10.95 -31.92 4.50
CA LEU A 242 10.86 -33.33 4.88
C LEU A 242 9.43 -33.87 4.96
N VAL A 243 8.43 -33.00 5.01
CA VAL A 243 7.01 -33.34 5.21
C VAL A 243 6.05 -32.53 4.31
N ILE A 244 6.50 -31.40 3.78
CA ILE A 244 5.78 -30.53 2.83
C ILE A 244 6.63 -30.45 1.56
N SER A 245 6.02 -30.63 0.38
CA SER A 245 6.73 -30.65 -0.90
C SER A 245 7.49 -29.35 -1.18
N ASP A 246 6.82 -28.20 -1.00
CA ASP A 246 7.41 -26.88 -1.17
C ASP A 246 6.80 -25.89 -0.15
N PRO A 247 7.50 -25.59 0.95
CA PRO A 247 7.06 -24.60 1.93
C PRO A 247 7.03 -23.16 1.40
N HIS A 248 7.81 -22.83 0.37
CA HIS A 248 7.77 -21.50 -0.25
C HIS A 248 6.49 -21.34 -1.08
N ASP A 249 6.16 -22.33 -1.90
CA ASP A 249 4.91 -22.34 -2.69
C ASP A 249 3.68 -22.25 -1.79
N PHE A 250 3.70 -22.86 -0.60
CA PHE A 250 2.62 -22.68 0.38
C PHE A 250 2.38 -21.21 0.75
N VAL A 251 3.45 -20.43 0.95
CA VAL A 251 3.35 -18.99 1.26
C VAL A 251 2.88 -18.21 0.04
N VAL A 252 3.43 -18.50 -1.14
CA VAL A 252 3.02 -17.88 -2.40
C VAL A 252 1.53 -18.11 -2.65
N ASP A 253 1.04 -19.34 -2.51
CA ASP A 253 -0.36 -19.71 -2.69
C ASP A 253 -1.30 -18.94 -1.75
N ARG A 254 -0.87 -18.67 -0.51
CA ARG A 254 -1.65 -17.87 0.45
C ARG A 254 -1.78 -16.42 -0.05
N ILE A 255 -0.71 -15.82 -0.53
CA ILE A 255 -0.71 -14.46 -1.11
C ILE A 255 -1.54 -14.42 -2.40
N VAL A 256 -1.38 -15.41 -3.29
CA VAL A 256 -2.15 -15.51 -4.54
C VAL A 256 -3.65 -15.52 -4.26
N ARG A 257 -4.11 -16.26 -3.24
CA ARG A 257 -5.54 -16.26 -2.86
C ARG A 257 -6.06 -14.88 -2.47
N VAL A 258 -5.23 -14.05 -1.83
CA VAL A 258 -5.60 -12.66 -1.51
C VAL A 258 -5.62 -11.80 -2.78
N ILE A 259 -4.67 -11.97 -3.69
CA ILE A 259 -4.67 -11.28 -4.99
C ILE A 259 -5.91 -11.68 -5.81
N ASP A 260 -6.27 -12.95 -5.83
CA ASP A 260 -7.42 -13.50 -6.56
C ASP A 260 -8.74 -12.88 -6.10
N LYS A 261 -8.89 -12.56 -4.79
CA LYS A 261 -10.03 -11.80 -4.28
C LYS A 261 -10.23 -10.51 -5.08
N TYR A 262 -9.15 -9.76 -5.30
CA TYR A 262 -9.18 -8.49 -6.04
C TYR A 262 -9.31 -8.68 -7.54
N ILE A 263 -8.61 -9.66 -8.13
CA ILE A 263 -8.76 -9.99 -9.56
C ILE A 263 -10.23 -10.28 -9.90
N ASN A 264 -10.88 -11.09 -9.07
CA ASN A 264 -12.28 -11.45 -9.25
C ASN A 264 -13.20 -10.24 -9.02
N ALA A 265 -13.03 -9.52 -7.90
CA ALA A 265 -13.90 -8.40 -7.56
C ALA A 265 -13.80 -7.22 -8.56
N PHE A 266 -12.61 -6.99 -9.12
CA PHE A 266 -12.38 -5.91 -10.09
C PHE A 266 -12.59 -6.33 -11.55
N HIS A 267 -13.02 -7.58 -11.79
CA HIS A 267 -13.19 -8.15 -13.14
C HIS A 267 -11.91 -8.07 -14.01
N LEU A 268 -10.75 -8.34 -13.42
CA LEU A 268 -9.44 -8.26 -14.08
C LEU A 268 -8.99 -9.58 -14.71
N SER A 269 -9.84 -10.61 -14.69
CA SER A 269 -9.60 -11.86 -15.41
C SER A 269 -9.40 -11.59 -16.89
N ASP A 270 -8.33 -12.15 -17.47
CA ASP A 270 -7.96 -11.98 -18.89
C ASP A 270 -7.64 -10.52 -19.30
N SER A 271 -7.25 -9.67 -18.32
CA SER A 271 -6.87 -8.27 -18.62
C SER A 271 -5.62 -8.16 -19.48
N LEU A 272 -4.72 -9.15 -19.47
CA LEU A 272 -3.51 -9.18 -20.30
C LEU A 272 -3.82 -9.13 -21.80
N ALA A 273 -4.87 -9.82 -22.24
CA ALA A 273 -5.30 -9.81 -23.64
C ALA A 273 -5.70 -8.41 -24.16
N ARG A 274 -5.93 -7.44 -23.26
CA ARG A 274 -6.27 -6.05 -23.62
C ARG A 274 -5.05 -5.16 -23.90
N PHE A 275 -3.83 -5.65 -23.63
CA PHE A 275 -2.58 -4.91 -23.85
C PHE A 275 -1.75 -5.46 -25.00
N GLU A 276 -2.22 -6.52 -25.68
CA GLU A 276 -1.52 -7.18 -26.80
C GLU A 276 -1.91 -6.64 -28.19
N ASP A 277 -2.68 -5.55 -28.27
CA ASP A 277 -3.08 -4.85 -29.51
C ASP A 277 -2.34 -3.52 -29.72
#